data_AF-A0A7C2Y7X6-F1
#
_entry.id   AF-A0A7C2Y7X6-F1
#
_cell.length_a   1.000
_cell.length_b   1.000
_cell.length_c   1.000
_cell.angle_alpha   90.00
_cell.angle_beta   90.00
_cell.angle_gamma   90.00
#
_symmetry.space_group_name_H-M   'P 1'
#
loop_
_entity.id
_entity.type
_entity.pdbx_description
1 polymer ?
#
loop_
_entity_poly.entity_id
_entity_poly.type
_entity_poly.pdbx_seq_one_letter_code
_entity_poly.pdbx_strand_id
1 'polypeptide(L)'
;GTGGVGNVTVRYKLYANTLANNWAQYNERHAFIGGPAAWMYLVGGKERAVRLVIETPVGWRVATAMTRLAEDTFAAADYDWFIDSPLEISDYLEQTFEVDGTVYHMAVHDAMGREDFSRFMRDAKKTVEAVVPMYAAVTGGAGRPAPFAEYWFLIHVWPGTGGGLEHLNSTQINYSSDWDSERPRGRYATEYMLKLFALSHEFYHAWNVKRLRPKELGPFDYSREVPTRSLWISEGLTSYYGAWRCCGRVC
;
A
#
# COMPACT_ATOMS: atom_id res chain seq x y z
N GLY A 1 -43.98 -13.86 6.67
CA GLY A 1 -43.80 -12.48 7.17
C GLY A 1 -42.36 -12.30 7.60
N THR A 2 -41.65 -11.33 7.05
CA THR A 2 -40.27 -11.00 7.44
C THR A 2 -40.29 -10.17 8.71
N GLY A 3 -40.43 -10.83 9.86
CA GLY A 3 -40.41 -10.19 11.17
C GLY A 3 -39.02 -9.62 11.47
N GLY A 4 -38.91 -8.29 11.43
CA GLY A 4 -37.91 -7.49 12.13
C GLY A 4 -36.44 -7.79 11.80
N VAL A 5 -35.89 -7.13 10.79
CA VAL A 5 -34.43 -7.08 10.60
C VAL A 5 -33.85 -6.18 11.70
N GLY A 6 -33.37 -6.78 12.79
CA GLY A 6 -32.63 -6.08 13.82
C GLY A 6 -31.20 -5.76 13.34
N ASN A 7 -30.73 -4.55 13.65
CA ASN A 7 -29.32 -4.21 13.44
C ASN A 7 -28.47 -4.82 14.55
N VAL A 8 -27.34 -5.46 14.21
CA VAL A 8 -26.36 -5.97 15.17
C VAL A 8 -25.17 -5.00 15.19
N THR A 9 -24.74 -4.60 16.39
CA THR A 9 -23.54 -3.78 16.59
C THR A 9 -22.52 -4.56 17.40
N VAL A 10 -21.30 -4.70 16.87
CA VAL A 10 -20.16 -5.29 17.57
C VAL A 10 -19.19 -4.19 17.97
N ARG A 11 -18.70 -4.22 19.21
CA ARG A 11 -17.71 -3.28 19.73
C ARG A 11 -16.56 -4.07 20.32
N TYR A 12 -15.33 -3.71 19.98
CA TYR A 12 -14.11 -4.33 20.49
C TYR A 12 -13.01 -3.27 20.60
N LYS A 13 -11.94 -3.62 21.31
CA LYS A 13 -10.72 -2.84 21.40
C LYS A 13 -9.60 -3.65 20.77
N LEU A 14 -8.73 -2.98 20.02
CA LEU A 14 -7.55 -3.58 19.41
C LEU A 14 -6.30 -3.14 20.20
N TYR A 15 -5.44 -4.09 20.53
CA TYR A 15 -4.08 -3.78 20.97
C TYR A 15 -3.19 -3.59 19.75
N ALA A 16 -2.66 -2.38 19.56
CA ALA A 16 -1.91 -2.00 18.37
C ALA A 16 -0.57 -1.35 18.77
N ASN A 17 0.51 -2.14 18.80
CA ASN A 17 1.83 -1.67 19.21
C ASN A 17 2.95 -2.19 18.28
N THR A 18 2.61 -2.59 17.05
CA THR A 18 3.56 -3.19 16.11
C THR A 18 3.47 -2.52 14.76
N LEU A 19 4.55 -1.81 14.37
CA LEU A 19 4.70 -1.28 13.03
C LEU A 19 5.35 -2.33 12.14
N ALA A 20 4.52 -3.04 11.39
CA ALA A 20 4.93 -4.02 10.38
C ALA A 20 3.80 -4.22 9.37
N ASN A 21 4.13 -4.83 8.25
CA ASN A 21 3.17 -5.16 7.19
C ASN A 21 2.03 -6.05 7.72
N ASN A 22 0.78 -5.71 7.43
CA ASN A 22 -0.44 -6.37 7.95
C ASN A 22 -0.63 -6.32 9.48
N TRP A 23 0.08 -5.44 10.20
CA TRP A 23 -0.12 -5.21 11.64
C TRP A 23 -0.79 -3.88 11.92
N ALA A 24 -0.88 -3.48 13.18
CA ALA A 24 -1.35 -2.16 13.59
C ALA A 24 -0.46 -1.57 14.69
N GLN A 25 -0.24 -0.26 14.61
CA GLN A 25 0.45 0.52 15.63
C GLN A 25 -0.35 1.78 15.93
N TYR A 26 -0.51 2.07 17.22
CA TYR A 26 -1.04 3.34 17.69
C TYR A 26 -0.14 3.90 18.79
N ASN A 27 0.25 5.16 18.65
CA ASN A 27 0.98 5.91 19.67
C ASN A 27 0.67 7.42 19.51
N GLU A 28 1.39 8.25 20.25
CA GLU A 28 1.19 9.71 20.24
C GLU A 28 1.54 10.39 18.90
N ARG A 29 2.18 9.68 17.96
CA ARG A 29 2.63 10.22 16.67
C ARG A 29 1.73 9.82 15.50
N HIS A 30 1.16 8.61 15.54
CA HIS A 30 0.28 8.14 14.47
C HIS A 30 -0.59 6.94 14.87
N ALA A 31 -1.53 6.60 13.99
CA ALA A 31 -2.20 5.31 13.93
C ALA A 31 -2.01 4.68 12.54
N PHE A 32 -1.27 3.57 12.49
CA PHE A 32 -1.20 2.69 11.32
C PHE A 32 -2.12 1.48 11.49
N ILE A 33 -2.92 1.18 10.47
CA ILE A 33 -3.83 0.02 10.45
C ILE A 33 -3.67 -0.74 9.13
N GLY A 34 -2.93 -1.85 9.17
CA GLY A 34 -2.76 -2.80 8.06
C GLY A 34 -3.90 -3.80 8.03
N GLY A 35 -5.11 -3.35 7.69
CA GLY A 35 -6.28 -4.15 7.29
C GLY A 35 -6.58 -5.41 8.12
N PRO A 36 -6.00 -6.58 7.76
CA PRO A 36 -6.20 -7.84 8.47
C PRO A 36 -6.00 -7.80 9.99
N ALA A 37 -5.17 -6.90 10.52
CA ALA A 37 -4.97 -6.77 11.97
C ALA A 37 -6.16 -6.19 12.74
N ALA A 38 -7.08 -5.49 12.05
CA ALA A 38 -8.17 -4.77 12.69
C ALA A 38 -9.56 -5.21 12.19
N TRP A 39 -9.72 -5.44 10.89
CA TRP A 39 -11.05 -5.50 10.29
C TRP A 39 -11.71 -6.87 10.44
N MET A 40 -12.82 -6.91 11.17
CA MET A 40 -13.75 -8.04 11.12
C MET A 40 -14.57 -8.03 9.83
N TYR A 41 -15.04 -9.20 9.40
CA TYR A 41 -16.03 -9.32 8.33
C TYR A 41 -17.21 -10.20 8.72
N LEU A 42 -18.32 -9.98 8.01
CA LEU A 42 -19.47 -10.85 8.07
C LEU A 42 -19.22 -12.09 7.20
N VAL A 43 -19.18 -13.26 7.83
CA VAL A 43 -19.11 -14.53 7.10
C VAL A 43 -20.31 -14.64 6.16
N GLY A 44 -20.05 -14.88 4.88
CA GLY A 44 -21.08 -14.91 3.82
C GLY A 44 -21.60 -13.53 3.40
N GLY A 45 -20.92 -12.45 3.75
CA GLY A 45 -21.28 -11.08 3.36
C GLY A 45 -20.10 -10.27 2.82
N LYS A 46 -19.10 -10.93 2.22
CA LYS A 46 -17.89 -10.24 1.73
C LYS A 46 -18.20 -9.26 0.60
N GLU A 47 -19.17 -9.57 -0.24
CA GLU A 47 -19.62 -8.76 -1.38
C GLU A 47 -20.37 -7.48 -1.01
N ARG A 48 -20.58 -7.21 0.28
CA ARG A 48 -21.28 -6.01 0.75
C ARG A 48 -20.33 -4.83 0.79
N ALA A 49 -20.77 -3.71 0.26
CA ALA A 49 -20.07 -2.44 0.39
C ALA A 49 -19.85 -2.07 1.87
N VAL A 50 -18.65 -1.57 2.16
CA VAL A 50 -18.24 -1.16 3.50
C VAL A 50 -18.17 0.36 3.55
N ARG A 51 -18.73 0.94 4.61
CA ARG A 51 -18.53 2.35 4.98
C ARG A 51 -17.73 2.40 6.26
N LEU A 52 -16.63 3.15 6.25
CA LEU A 52 -15.78 3.41 7.40
C LEU A 52 -15.89 4.88 7.79
N VAL A 53 -16.08 5.15 9.08
CA VAL A 53 -16.01 6.49 9.66
C VAL A 53 -14.89 6.49 10.67
N ILE A 54 -14.00 7.47 10.59
CA ILE A 54 -12.80 7.56 11.43
C ILE A 54 -12.84 8.88 12.20
N GLU A 55 -12.86 8.77 13.52
CA GLU A 55 -12.64 9.91 14.40
C GLU A 55 -11.14 10.12 14.60
N THR A 56 -10.61 11.26 14.14
CA THR A 56 -9.18 11.58 14.21
C THR A 56 -8.88 12.64 15.29
N PRO A 57 -7.70 12.61 15.91
CA PRO A 57 -7.20 13.73 16.69
C PRO A 57 -7.13 15.02 15.85
N VAL A 58 -7.25 16.18 16.50
CA VAL A 58 -7.13 17.48 15.82
C VAL A 58 -5.78 17.59 15.13
N GLY A 59 -5.79 17.97 13.85
CA GLY A 59 -4.59 18.13 13.03
C GLY A 59 -4.13 16.87 12.31
N TRP A 60 -4.71 15.70 12.61
CA TRP A 60 -4.41 14.46 11.90
C TRP A 60 -5.29 14.27 10.67
N ARG A 61 -4.71 13.67 9.64
CA ARG A 61 -5.33 13.32 8.37
C ARG A 61 -5.27 11.81 8.16
N VAL A 62 -6.09 11.29 7.27
CA VAL A 62 -6.10 9.86 6.90
C VAL A 62 -5.59 9.71 5.48
N ALA A 63 -4.50 8.96 5.31
CA ALA A 63 -3.98 8.49 4.03
C ALA A 63 -4.45 7.05 3.78
N THR A 64 -5.16 6.83 2.68
CA THR A 64 -5.66 5.52 2.25
C THR A 64 -6.13 5.56 0.81
N ALA A 65 -6.17 4.40 0.15
CA ALA A 65 -6.72 4.24 -1.20
C ALA A 65 -8.23 3.94 -1.22
N MET A 66 -8.92 3.92 -0.07
CA MET A 66 -10.38 3.82 -0.05
C MET A 66 -11.03 5.05 -0.69
N THR A 67 -12.23 4.88 -1.25
CA THR A 67 -12.99 6.00 -1.81
C THR A 67 -13.40 6.95 -0.69
N ARG A 68 -12.94 8.20 -0.75
CA ARG A 68 -13.34 9.25 0.20
C ARG A 68 -14.75 9.75 -0.12
N LEU A 69 -15.65 9.68 0.86
CA LEU A 69 -17.04 10.17 0.75
C LEU A 69 -17.24 11.51 1.48
N ALA A 70 -16.49 11.72 2.55
CA ALA A 70 -16.40 12.97 3.31
C ALA A 70 -15.01 13.07 3.96
N GLU A 71 -14.76 14.11 4.75
CA GLU A 71 -13.48 14.30 5.45
C GLU A 71 -13.10 13.08 6.31
N ASP A 72 -14.06 12.54 7.05
CA ASP A 72 -13.92 11.45 8.02
C ASP A 72 -14.48 10.10 7.54
N THR A 73 -15.08 10.07 6.34
CA THR A 73 -15.88 8.95 5.85
C THR A 73 -15.29 8.39 4.56
N PHE A 74 -15.11 7.07 4.55
CA PHE A 74 -14.53 6.30 3.46
C PHE A 74 -15.43 5.13 3.06
N ALA A 75 -15.26 4.62 1.85
CA ALA A 75 -15.96 3.46 1.35
C ALA A 75 -15.06 2.50 0.58
N ALA A 76 -15.43 1.22 0.65
CA ALA A 76 -14.90 0.14 -0.16
C ALA A 76 -16.06 -0.64 -0.80
N ALA A 77 -15.84 -1.15 -2.01
CA ALA A 77 -16.87 -1.84 -2.78
C ALA A 77 -17.32 -3.15 -2.14
N ASP A 78 -16.39 -3.84 -1.48
CA ASP A 78 -16.58 -5.10 -0.79
C ASP A 78 -15.51 -5.27 0.31
N TYR A 79 -15.55 -6.38 1.04
CA TYR A 79 -14.58 -6.67 2.09
C TYR A 79 -13.18 -6.95 1.55
N ASP A 80 -13.04 -7.52 0.35
CA ASP A 80 -11.71 -7.79 -0.23
C ASP A 80 -11.00 -6.47 -0.58
N TRP A 81 -11.74 -5.44 -1.01
CA TRP A 81 -11.23 -4.07 -1.14
C TRP A 81 -10.95 -3.42 0.21
N PHE A 82 -11.82 -3.63 1.20
CA PHE A 82 -11.70 -3.01 2.52
C PHE A 82 -10.47 -3.52 3.30
N ILE A 83 -10.30 -4.85 3.34
CA ILE A 83 -9.17 -5.50 4.02
C ILE A 83 -7.83 -5.15 3.35
N ASP A 84 -7.84 -4.89 2.05
CA ASP A 84 -6.66 -4.54 1.26
C ASP A 84 -6.36 -3.03 1.23
N SER A 85 -7.08 -2.22 2.01
CA SER A 85 -6.88 -0.77 2.07
C SER A 85 -6.33 -0.36 3.43
N PRO A 86 -5.00 -0.33 3.63
CA PRO A 86 -4.41 0.14 4.87
C PRO A 86 -4.70 1.63 5.11
N LEU A 87 -4.54 2.03 6.37
CA LEU A 87 -4.67 3.41 6.82
C LEU A 87 -3.37 3.87 7.47
N GLU A 88 -2.92 5.07 7.11
CA GLU A 88 -1.99 5.86 7.92
C GLU A 88 -2.72 7.11 8.41
N ILE A 89 -2.76 7.33 9.72
CA ILE A 89 -3.49 8.43 10.36
C ILE A 89 -2.52 9.24 11.21
N SER A 90 -2.15 10.42 10.74
CA SER A 90 -1.18 11.31 11.39
C SER A 90 -1.17 12.69 10.73
N ASP A 91 -0.25 13.56 11.14
CA ASP A 91 0.14 14.79 10.45
C ASP A 91 1.17 14.54 9.32
N TYR A 92 1.16 13.34 8.72
CA TYR A 92 2.12 12.90 7.70
C TYR A 92 2.45 13.97 6.65
N LEU A 93 3.68 13.91 6.14
CA LEU A 93 4.11 14.71 5.01
C LEU A 93 3.55 14.14 3.73
N GLU A 94 3.15 15.00 2.80
CA GLU A 94 2.57 14.56 1.54
C GLU A 94 3.19 15.30 0.37
N GLN A 95 3.62 14.55 -0.64
CA GLN A 95 3.89 15.08 -1.97
C GLN A 95 3.10 14.28 -3.00
N THR A 96 2.68 14.94 -4.07
CA THR A 96 1.89 14.32 -5.15
C THR A 96 2.54 14.53 -6.51
N PHE A 97 2.31 13.61 -7.43
CA PHE A 97 2.65 13.77 -8.84
C PHE A 97 1.62 13.07 -9.72
N GLU A 98 1.59 13.42 -11.00
CA GLU A 98 0.68 12.83 -11.98
C GLU A 98 1.49 12.14 -13.09
N VAL A 99 1.01 10.98 -13.53
CA VAL A 99 1.49 10.27 -14.73
C VAL A 99 0.28 9.75 -15.49
N ASP A 100 0.14 10.16 -16.75
CA ASP A 100 -0.94 9.76 -17.66
C ASP A 100 -2.37 9.95 -17.09
N GLY A 101 -2.60 10.96 -16.25
CA GLY A 101 -3.92 11.24 -15.65
C GLY A 101 -4.22 10.44 -14.37
N THR A 102 -3.29 9.61 -13.88
CA THR A 102 -3.34 9.00 -12.56
C THR A 102 -2.56 9.85 -11.56
N VAL A 103 -3.15 10.14 -10.40
CA VAL A 103 -2.50 10.88 -9.30
C VAL A 103 -1.83 9.89 -8.35
N TYR A 104 -0.58 10.17 -8.00
CA TYR A 104 0.20 9.36 -7.07
C TYR A 104 0.50 10.19 -5.82
N HIS A 105 0.11 9.67 -4.67
CA HIS A 105 0.32 10.27 -3.36
C HIS A 105 1.48 9.57 -2.66
N MET A 106 2.41 10.34 -2.11
CA MET A 106 3.44 9.83 -1.21
C MET A 106 3.19 10.40 0.18
N ALA A 107 2.53 9.60 1.02
CA ALA A 107 2.22 9.93 2.41
C ALA A 107 3.30 9.33 3.31
N VAL A 108 4.02 10.19 4.04
CA VAL A 108 5.17 9.79 4.84
C VAL A 108 4.93 10.10 6.30
N HIS A 109 4.96 9.05 7.12
CA HIS A 109 5.15 9.17 8.55
C HIS A 109 6.64 8.96 8.90
N ASP A 110 7.35 10.05 9.19
CA ASP A 110 8.78 10.04 9.48
C ASP A 110 9.05 10.25 10.97
N ALA A 111 9.44 9.18 11.66
CA ALA A 111 9.78 9.23 13.08
C ALA A 111 11.21 9.73 13.35
N MET A 112 12.04 9.86 12.32
CA MET A 112 13.43 10.33 12.37
C MET A 112 13.53 11.85 12.15
N GLY A 113 12.44 12.53 11.82
CA GLY A 113 12.33 13.99 11.86
C GLY A 113 12.93 14.70 10.66
N ARG A 114 12.84 14.09 9.47
CA ARG A 114 13.30 14.70 8.22
C ARG A 114 12.14 14.94 7.26
N GLU A 115 12.07 16.14 6.70
CA GLU A 115 10.91 16.56 5.93
C GLU A 115 11.15 16.60 4.42
N ASP A 116 12.40 16.65 3.96
CA ASP A 116 12.70 16.72 2.53
C ASP A 116 13.04 15.35 1.95
N PHE A 117 12.08 14.79 1.22
CA PHE A 117 12.23 13.58 0.41
C PHE A 117 12.09 13.85 -1.09
N SER A 118 12.33 15.09 -1.52
CA SER A 118 12.13 15.52 -2.90
C SER A 118 13.01 14.78 -3.90
N ARG A 119 14.22 14.37 -3.49
CA ARG A 119 15.08 13.51 -4.33
C ARG A 119 14.43 12.16 -4.58
N PHE A 120 14.03 11.49 -3.50
CA PHE A 120 13.34 10.21 -3.58
C PHE A 120 12.06 10.30 -4.41
N MET A 121 11.27 11.36 -4.22
CA MET A 121 10.06 11.62 -4.99
C MET A 121 10.31 11.71 -6.51
N ARG A 122 11.36 12.43 -6.92
CA ARG A 122 11.75 12.51 -8.35
C ARG A 122 12.10 11.14 -8.93
N ASP A 123 12.81 10.32 -8.18
CA ASP A 123 13.24 8.99 -8.64
C ASP A 123 12.10 7.96 -8.60
N ALA A 124 11.19 8.08 -7.63
CA ALA A 124 9.94 7.32 -7.59
C ALA A 124 9.05 7.65 -8.79
N LYS A 125 8.93 8.93 -9.17
CA LYS A 125 8.21 9.35 -10.39
C LYS A 125 8.77 8.70 -11.65
N LYS A 126 10.09 8.69 -11.83
CA LYS A 126 10.74 7.98 -12.96
C LYS A 126 10.39 6.48 -12.98
N THR A 127 10.28 5.86 -11.79
CA THR A 127 9.86 4.45 -11.67
C THR A 127 8.44 4.25 -12.18
N VAL A 128 7.50 5.10 -11.77
CA VAL A 128 6.11 5.04 -12.23
C VAL A 128 5.99 5.30 -13.74
N GLU A 129 6.65 6.34 -14.25
CA GLU A 129 6.70 6.68 -15.68
C GLU A 129 7.27 5.54 -16.54
N ALA A 130 8.09 4.67 -15.95
CA ALA A 130 8.64 3.50 -16.61
C ALA A 130 7.73 2.27 -16.54
N VAL A 131 7.12 2.00 -15.37
CA VAL A 131 6.36 0.78 -15.10
C VAL A 131 4.99 0.82 -15.78
N VAL A 132 4.30 1.97 -15.75
CA VAL A 132 2.95 2.12 -16.32
C VAL A 132 2.93 1.79 -17.82
N PRO A 133 3.77 2.40 -18.68
CA PRO A 133 3.74 2.11 -20.12
C PRO A 133 4.19 0.69 -20.45
N MET A 134 5.13 0.13 -19.67
CA MET A 134 5.58 -1.25 -19.85
C MET A 134 4.42 -2.23 -19.64
N TYR A 135 3.64 -2.07 -18.57
CA TYR A 135 2.47 -2.90 -18.33
C TYR A 135 1.36 -2.69 -19.34
N ALA A 136 1.09 -1.44 -19.70
CA ALA A 136 0.17 -1.09 -20.76
C ALA A 136 0.51 -1.82 -22.08
N ALA A 137 1.79 -1.87 -22.46
CA ALA A 137 2.24 -2.56 -23.66
C ALA A 137 2.01 -4.08 -23.64
N VAL A 138 2.37 -4.75 -22.54
CA VAL A 138 2.24 -6.23 -22.45
C VAL A 138 0.82 -6.71 -22.22
N THR A 139 -0.07 -5.85 -21.73
CA THR A 139 -1.49 -6.16 -21.50
C THR A 139 -2.40 -5.77 -22.67
N GLY A 140 -1.84 -5.30 -23.80
CA GLY A 140 -2.61 -4.86 -24.97
C GLY A 140 -3.31 -3.52 -24.78
N GLY A 141 -2.93 -2.76 -23.77
CA GLY A 141 -3.44 -1.43 -23.43
C GLY A 141 -2.46 -0.30 -23.74
N ALA A 142 -1.56 -0.45 -24.72
CA ALA A 142 -0.54 0.57 -25.01
C ALA A 142 -1.14 1.99 -25.09
N GLY A 143 -0.57 2.93 -24.33
CA GLY A 143 -1.06 4.30 -24.21
C GLY A 143 -2.25 4.51 -23.25
N ARG A 144 -2.69 3.47 -22.53
CA ARG A 144 -3.69 3.60 -21.46
C ARG A 144 -3.03 3.96 -20.13
N PRO A 145 -3.74 4.72 -19.27
CA PRO A 145 -3.28 5.01 -17.92
C PRO A 145 -3.23 3.76 -17.04
N ALA A 146 -2.70 3.93 -15.83
CA ALA A 146 -2.75 2.90 -14.81
C ALA A 146 -4.22 2.50 -14.49
N PRO A 147 -4.46 1.27 -14.00
CA PRO A 147 -5.82 0.75 -13.75
C PRO A 147 -6.47 1.30 -12.47
N PHE A 148 -6.11 2.52 -12.08
CA PHE A 148 -6.57 3.25 -10.91
C PHE A 148 -6.46 4.76 -11.16
N ALA A 149 -7.38 5.53 -10.60
CA ALA A 149 -7.37 6.99 -10.70
C ALA A 149 -6.34 7.62 -9.74
N GLU A 150 -6.16 6.99 -8.58
CA GLU A 150 -5.20 7.39 -7.55
C GLU A 150 -4.42 6.18 -7.05
N TYR A 151 -3.17 6.40 -6.63
CA TYR A 151 -2.34 5.39 -5.97
C TYR A 151 -1.59 5.98 -4.78
N TRP A 152 -1.59 5.27 -3.65
CA TRP A 152 -1.04 5.76 -2.39
C TRP A 152 0.21 4.97 -1.98
N PHE A 153 1.36 5.62 -1.93
CA PHE A 153 2.56 5.12 -1.27
C PHE A 153 2.51 5.55 0.20
N LEU A 154 2.20 4.60 1.10
CA LEU A 154 2.22 4.81 2.54
C LEU A 154 3.61 4.43 3.07
N ILE A 155 4.42 5.42 3.40
CA ILE A 155 5.82 5.23 3.78
C ILE A 155 5.98 5.51 5.27
N HIS A 156 6.59 4.56 5.98
CA HIS A 156 7.00 4.71 7.37
C HIS A 156 8.51 4.75 7.45
N VAL A 157 9.08 5.85 7.96
CA VAL A 157 10.51 5.93 8.29
C VAL A 157 10.65 5.75 9.79
N TRP A 158 11.04 4.55 10.22
CA TRP A 158 11.05 4.16 11.62
C TRP A 158 12.24 3.25 11.96
N PRO A 159 13.00 3.51 13.04
CA PRO A 159 14.16 2.69 13.38
C PRO A 159 13.83 1.20 13.56
N GLY A 160 14.62 0.33 12.94
CA GLY A 160 14.49 -1.12 13.11
C GLY A 160 13.34 -1.78 12.34
N THR A 161 12.64 -1.05 11.47
CA THR A 161 11.60 -1.61 10.58
C THR A 161 12.14 -1.97 9.20
N GLY A 162 11.33 -2.61 8.38
CA GLY A 162 11.70 -2.98 7.02
C GLY A 162 10.60 -3.76 6.31
N GLY A 163 10.74 -3.87 4.99
CA GLY A 163 9.80 -4.60 4.15
C GLY A 163 8.72 -3.72 3.55
N GLY A 164 8.06 -4.25 2.53
CA GLY A 164 6.93 -3.64 1.86
C GLY A 164 5.80 -4.64 1.69
N LEU A 165 4.61 -4.10 1.48
CA LEU A 165 3.42 -4.88 1.20
C LEU A 165 2.60 -4.20 0.12
N GLU A 166 2.21 -5.01 -0.84
CA GLU A 166 1.43 -4.63 -2.00
C GLU A 166 -0.08 -4.60 -1.68
N HIS A 167 -0.73 -3.54 -2.16
CA HIS A 167 -2.19 -3.41 -2.12
C HIS A 167 -2.71 -3.01 -3.49
N LEU A 168 -4.03 -3.13 -3.70
CA LEU A 168 -4.64 -2.96 -5.02
C LEU A 168 -4.35 -1.59 -5.61
N ASN A 169 -4.49 -0.53 -4.82
CA ASN A 169 -4.28 0.87 -5.22
C ASN A 169 -3.37 1.61 -4.22
N SER A 170 -2.57 0.88 -3.46
CA SER A 170 -1.58 1.44 -2.55
C SER A 170 -0.45 0.47 -2.28
N THR A 171 0.54 0.91 -1.52
CA THR A 171 1.52 0.04 -0.86
C THR A 171 1.86 0.62 0.49
N GLN A 172 2.20 -0.25 1.44
CA GLN A 172 2.87 0.12 2.67
C GLN A 172 4.35 -0.25 2.55
N ILE A 173 5.26 0.68 2.88
CA ILE A 173 6.70 0.39 2.90
C ILE A 173 7.34 0.99 4.15
N ASN A 174 8.13 0.17 4.84
CA ASN A 174 8.84 0.54 6.04
C ASN A 174 10.34 0.68 5.75
N TYR A 175 10.93 1.81 6.13
CA TYR A 175 12.36 2.09 6.01
C TYR A 175 13.00 2.33 7.37
N SER A 176 14.13 1.68 7.63
CA SER A 176 14.90 1.83 8.87
C SER A 176 15.88 3.00 8.90
N SER A 177 15.95 3.76 7.81
CA SER A 177 17.03 4.72 7.57
C SER A 177 16.50 5.96 6.86
N ASP A 178 17.20 7.05 7.09
CA ASP A 178 17.07 8.34 6.40
C ASP A 178 16.95 8.21 4.87
N TRP A 179 16.17 9.09 4.25
CA TRP A 179 15.82 9.13 2.83
C TRP A 179 17.04 8.93 1.94
N ASP A 180 17.99 9.85 2.04
CA ASP A 180 19.17 9.96 1.18
C ASP A 180 20.37 9.15 1.70
N SER A 181 20.15 8.19 2.59
CA SER A 181 21.24 7.37 3.11
C SER A 181 21.93 6.59 2.00
N GLU A 182 23.17 6.96 1.69
CA GLU A 182 24.04 6.24 0.73
C GLU A 182 24.91 5.17 1.41
N ARG A 183 24.57 4.75 2.63
CA ARG A 183 25.34 3.73 3.35
C ARG A 183 25.39 2.43 2.54
N PRO A 184 26.55 1.75 2.44
CA PRO A 184 26.66 0.51 1.68
C PRO A 184 25.66 -0.56 2.14
N ARG A 185 24.96 -1.19 1.19
CA ARG A 185 23.91 -2.17 1.47
C ARG A 185 23.95 -3.38 0.54
N GLY A 186 24.92 -4.26 0.76
CA GLY A 186 25.00 -5.57 0.12
C GLY A 186 24.73 -5.53 -1.39
N ARG A 187 23.81 -6.38 -1.87
CA ARG A 187 23.46 -6.49 -3.30
C ARG A 187 22.81 -5.24 -3.92
N TYR A 188 22.36 -4.28 -3.11
CA TYR A 188 21.66 -3.08 -3.58
C TYR A 188 22.60 -1.88 -3.74
N ALA A 189 23.90 -2.05 -3.53
CA ALA A 189 24.92 -1.00 -3.45
C ALA A 189 24.73 -0.04 -2.25
N THR A 190 23.61 0.67 -2.14
CA THR A 190 23.34 1.62 -1.05
C THR A 190 21.96 1.45 -0.42
N GLU A 191 21.76 2.00 0.79
CA GLU A 191 20.45 2.05 1.43
C GLU A 191 19.43 2.84 0.59
N TYR A 192 19.83 3.91 -0.10
CA TYR A 192 18.98 4.67 -1.02
C TYR A 192 18.44 3.78 -2.15
N MET A 193 19.33 3.03 -2.79
CA MET A 193 18.98 2.09 -3.86
C MET A 193 18.08 0.94 -3.38
N LEU A 194 18.26 0.46 -2.15
CA LEU A 194 17.34 -0.49 -1.53
C LEU A 194 15.93 0.09 -1.37
N LYS A 195 15.78 1.37 -0.99
CA LYS A 195 14.47 2.02 -0.88
C LYS A 195 13.78 2.13 -2.24
N LEU A 196 14.50 2.58 -3.26
CA LEU A 196 13.96 2.66 -4.62
C LEU A 196 13.59 1.27 -5.16
N PHE A 197 14.39 0.25 -4.86
CA PHE A 197 14.05 -1.14 -5.18
C PHE A 197 12.75 -1.56 -4.50
N ALA A 198 12.59 -1.32 -3.20
CA ALA A 198 11.39 -1.70 -2.45
C ALA A 198 10.15 -1.00 -3.04
N LEU A 199 10.22 0.31 -3.28
CA LEU A 199 9.13 1.05 -3.93
C LEU A 199 8.79 0.47 -5.31
N SER A 200 9.80 0.17 -6.12
CA SER A 200 9.59 -0.40 -7.45
C SER A 200 8.97 -1.80 -7.37
N HIS A 201 9.43 -2.64 -6.44
CA HIS A 201 8.92 -3.98 -6.19
C HIS A 201 7.43 -3.92 -5.81
N GLU A 202 7.08 -3.16 -4.78
CA GLU A 202 5.69 -3.07 -4.35
C GLU A 202 4.77 -2.41 -5.38
N PHE A 203 5.26 -1.40 -6.12
CA PHE A 203 4.46 -0.78 -7.17
C PHE A 203 4.19 -1.72 -8.33
N TYR A 204 5.17 -2.53 -8.71
CA TYR A 204 5.01 -3.53 -9.76
C TYR A 204 3.93 -4.55 -9.41
N HIS A 205 3.75 -4.83 -8.11
CA HIS A 205 2.72 -5.72 -7.64
C HIS A 205 1.27 -5.22 -7.89
N ALA A 206 1.08 -3.91 -8.09
CA ALA A 206 -0.22 -3.35 -8.42
C ALA A 206 -0.83 -4.00 -9.68
N TRP A 207 0.01 -4.51 -10.58
CA TRP A 207 -0.41 -5.42 -11.66
C TRP A 207 -0.17 -6.89 -11.28
N ASN A 208 1.07 -7.29 -10.95
CA ASN A 208 1.42 -8.68 -10.68
C ASN A 208 1.13 -9.05 -9.21
N VAL A 209 0.28 -10.05 -8.95
CA VAL A 209 -0.36 -10.42 -7.66
C VAL A 209 -1.67 -9.70 -7.39
N LYS A 210 -1.77 -8.38 -7.57
CA LYS A 210 -3.04 -7.69 -7.27
C LYS A 210 -4.09 -7.84 -8.37
N ARG A 211 -3.67 -7.80 -9.65
CA ARG A 211 -4.58 -7.91 -10.81
C ARG A 211 -4.35 -9.19 -11.59
N LEU A 212 -3.11 -9.45 -12.02
CA LEU A 212 -2.67 -10.73 -12.56
C LEU A 212 -2.21 -11.62 -11.41
N ARG A 213 -2.94 -12.69 -11.11
CA ARG A 213 -2.62 -13.55 -9.96
C ARG A 213 -2.89 -15.03 -10.23
N PRO A 214 -2.22 -15.94 -9.50
CA PRO A 214 -2.61 -17.35 -9.48
C PRO A 214 -4.09 -17.49 -9.12
N LYS A 215 -4.78 -18.43 -9.77
CA LYS A 215 -6.23 -18.66 -9.56
C LYS A 215 -6.53 -19.02 -8.11
N GLU A 216 -5.57 -19.59 -7.38
CA GLU A 216 -5.73 -19.91 -5.97
C GLU A 216 -5.87 -18.64 -5.11
N LEU A 217 -5.22 -17.53 -5.48
CA LEU A 217 -5.22 -16.27 -4.74
C LEU A 217 -6.42 -15.36 -5.08
N GLY A 218 -7.55 -15.94 -5.46
CA GLY A 218 -8.76 -15.18 -5.76
C GLY A 218 -9.90 -16.03 -6.34
N PRO A 219 -11.11 -15.99 -5.75
CA PRO A 219 -11.51 -15.22 -4.56
C PRO A 219 -10.85 -15.73 -3.26
N PHE A 220 -10.56 -14.84 -2.33
CA PHE A 220 -9.84 -15.18 -1.09
C PHE A 220 -10.72 -15.90 -0.06
N ASP A 221 -10.20 -16.97 0.52
CA ASP A 221 -10.77 -17.64 1.70
C ASP A 221 -9.89 -17.33 2.91
N TYR A 222 -10.29 -16.34 3.72
CA TYR A 222 -9.51 -15.89 4.88
C TYR A 222 -9.54 -16.88 6.06
N SER A 223 -10.29 -17.98 5.97
CA SER A 223 -10.43 -18.94 7.07
C SER A 223 -9.35 -20.02 7.11
N ARG A 224 -8.51 -20.10 6.07
CA ARG A 224 -7.48 -21.13 5.93
C ARG A 224 -6.33 -20.67 5.04
N GLU A 225 -5.23 -21.41 5.10
CA GLU A 225 -4.10 -21.21 4.20
C GLU A 225 -4.45 -21.63 2.77
N VAL A 226 -3.90 -20.89 1.80
CA VAL A 226 -4.09 -21.13 0.37
C VAL A 226 -2.73 -21.43 -0.28
N PRO A 227 -2.36 -22.71 -0.45
CA PRO A 227 -1.08 -23.07 -1.05
C PRO A 227 -1.08 -22.78 -2.55
N THR A 228 0.01 -22.18 -3.05
CA THR A 228 0.26 -22.05 -4.50
C THR A 228 1.74 -22.25 -4.81
N ARG A 229 2.04 -22.90 -5.94
CA ARG A 229 3.41 -23.10 -6.43
C ARG A 229 3.86 -22.00 -7.39
N SER A 230 2.98 -21.04 -7.66
CA SER A 230 3.18 -19.98 -8.65
C SER A 230 3.75 -18.70 -8.04
N LEU A 231 4.15 -18.71 -6.77
CA LEU A 231 4.74 -17.53 -6.11
C LEU A 231 6.02 -17.06 -6.79
N TRP A 232 6.75 -17.92 -7.51
CA TRP A 232 7.91 -17.46 -8.27
C TRP A 232 7.54 -16.51 -9.43
N ILE A 233 6.31 -16.59 -9.96
CA ILE A 233 5.79 -15.63 -10.93
C ILE A 233 5.47 -14.32 -10.22
N SER A 234 4.78 -14.42 -9.08
CA SER A 234 4.37 -13.29 -8.24
C SER A 234 5.56 -12.49 -7.68
N GLU A 235 6.48 -13.15 -7.00
CA GLU A 235 7.60 -12.52 -6.29
C GLU A 235 8.89 -12.50 -7.12
N GLY A 236 9.15 -13.56 -7.88
CA GLY A 236 10.39 -13.69 -8.65
C GLY A 236 10.44 -12.74 -9.84
N LEU A 237 9.35 -12.62 -10.62
CA LEU A 237 9.30 -11.65 -11.72
C LEU A 237 9.33 -10.21 -11.18
N THR A 238 8.57 -9.93 -10.13
CA THR A 238 8.56 -8.60 -9.51
C THR A 238 9.94 -8.22 -8.96
N SER A 239 10.64 -9.16 -8.31
CA SER A 239 12.03 -8.96 -7.87
C SER A 239 12.98 -8.68 -9.04
N TYR A 240 12.81 -9.40 -10.17
CA TYR A 240 13.64 -9.20 -11.35
C TYR A 240 13.43 -7.81 -11.97
N TYR A 241 12.18 -7.40 -12.21
CA TYR A 241 11.87 -6.12 -12.82
C TYR A 241 12.11 -4.94 -11.88
N GLY A 242 11.84 -5.10 -10.58
CA GLY A 242 12.17 -4.11 -9.55
C GLY A 242 13.67 -3.86 -9.43
N ALA A 243 14.49 -4.92 -9.57
CA ALA A 243 15.95 -4.80 -9.57
C ALA A 243 16.50 -4.24 -10.90
N TRP A 244 15.91 -4.63 -12.04
CA TRP A 244 16.41 -4.27 -13.37
C TRP A 244 16.49 -2.75 -13.58
N ARG A 245 15.55 -1.98 -13.02
CA ARG A 245 15.57 -0.52 -13.10
C ARG A 245 16.65 0.11 -12.22
N CYS A 246 16.89 -0.43 -11.03
CA CYS A 246 17.93 0.05 -10.11
C CYS A 246 19.36 -0.14 -10.66
N CYS A 247 19.58 -1.13 -11.54
CA CYS A 247 20.89 -1.41 -12.14
C CYS A 247 21.11 -0.79 -13.54
N GLY A 248 20.08 -0.19 -14.16
CA GLY A 248 20.04 0.12 -15.60
C GLY A 248 20.50 1.52 -16.05
N ARG A 249 21.16 2.33 -15.22
CA ARG A 249 21.52 3.76 -15.48
C ARG A 249 20.34 4.73 -15.62
N VAL A 250 19.18 4.41 -15.02
CA VAL A 250 18.11 5.38 -14.81
C VAL A 250 17.87 5.51 -13.30
N CYS A 251 18.86 6.07 -12.62
CA CYS A 251 18.72 6.71 -11.32
C CYS A 251 19.23 8.14 -11.51
#